data_AF-A0A349E877-F1
#
_entry.id   AF-A0A349E877-F1
#
_cell.length_a   1.000
_cell.length_b   1.000
_cell.length_c   1.000
_cell.angle_alpha   90.00
_cell.angle_beta   90.00
_cell.angle_gamma   90.00
#
_symmetry.space_group_name_H-M   'P 1'
#
loop_
_entity.id
_entity.type
_entity.pdbx_description
1 polymer ?
#
loop_
_entity_poly.entity_id
_entity_poly.type
_entity_poly.pdbx_seq_one_letter_code
_entity_poly.pdbx_strand_id
1 'polypeptide(L)'
;YLNGLYFTLEDFESALDLTKTMIVLYDNQTDWQNLSAIYAGLENDDRGLQALNLYYLKGMMDDDTRYINLAQSLAGIDLPYSGGKILAEGIEKEIVEKDEENLTRLTQMHLMANEFDEALEPAMEAAEADETGNGYDTLGYIRYVLRDYEGAAEAFRTAIDKGDLNDRSDTLMFLSRAMLELQNFDEAEEAAREAADAGDERGRKSAQDFMRAIDGRRSYYATISSRKADAIDFYQPYPPLQ
;
A
#
# COMPACT_ATOMS: atom_id res chain seq x y z
N TYR A 1 -27.09 15.92 -29.83
CA TYR A 1 -28.54 15.61 -29.86
C TYR A 1 -28.84 14.16 -30.22
N LEU A 2 -28.30 13.62 -31.32
CA LEU A 2 -28.61 12.23 -31.72
C LEU A 2 -28.04 11.16 -30.77
N ASN A 3 -26.79 11.31 -30.28
CA ASN A 3 -26.25 10.41 -29.24
C ASN A 3 -27.12 10.38 -27.98
N GLY A 4 -27.57 11.52 -27.47
CA GLY A 4 -28.45 11.56 -26.29
C GLY A 4 -29.80 10.85 -26.49
N LEU A 5 -30.32 10.81 -27.72
CA LEU A 5 -31.52 10.02 -28.04
C LEU A 5 -31.23 8.52 -28.00
N TYR A 6 -30.09 8.06 -28.53
CA TYR A 6 -29.70 6.66 -28.45
C TYR A 6 -29.50 6.19 -27.01
N PHE A 7 -28.87 7.01 -26.16
CA PHE A 7 -28.78 6.73 -24.73
C PHE A 7 -30.16 6.60 -24.06
N THR A 8 -31.13 7.45 -24.43
CA THR A 8 -32.50 7.38 -23.89
C THR A 8 -33.25 6.12 -24.34
N LEU A 9 -32.91 5.61 -25.53
CA LEU A 9 -33.50 4.40 -26.12
C LEU A 9 -32.72 3.12 -25.76
N GLU A 10 -31.63 3.24 -24.99
CA GLU A 10 -30.67 2.15 -24.71
C GLU A 10 -30.12 1.47 -25.98
N ASP A 11 -30.12 2.18 -27.10
CA ASP A 11 -29.56 1.70 -28.38
C ASP A 11 -28.07 2.01 -28.45
N PHE A 12 -27.30 1.31 -27.62
CA PHE A 12 -25.86 1.53 -27.48
C PHE A 12 -25.07 1.09 -28.72
N GLU A 13 -25.60 0.18 -29.54
CA GLU A 13 -24.96 -0.21 -30.81
C GLU A 13 -24.96 0.97 -31.80
N SER A 14 -26.12 1.63 -31.98
CA SER A 14 -26.20 2.82 -32.83
C SER A 14 -25.42 4.00 -32.24
N ALA A 15 -25.44 4.17 -30.91
CA ALA A 15 -24.61 5.18 -30.24
C ALA A 15 -23.12 4.96 -30.49
N LEU A 16 -22.67 3.70 -30.50
CA LEU A 16 -21.25 3.36 -30.71
C LEU A 16 -20.78 3.73 -32.12
N ASP A 17 -21.56 3.40 -33.15
CA ASP A 17 -21.20 3.70 -34.54
C ASP A 17 -21.16 5.21 -34.80
N LEU A 18 -22.17 5.94 -34.30
CA LEU A 18 -22.21 7.39 -34.38
C LEU A 18 -21.03 8.03 -33.64
N THR A 19 -20.77 7.61 -32.39
CA THR A 19 -19.70 8.18 -31.56
C THR A 19 -18.33 7.95 -32.20
N LYS A 20 -18.06 6.76 -32.75
CA LYS A 20 -16.81 6.50 -33.49
C LYS A 20 -16.65 7.41 -34.71
N THR A 21 -17.73 7.60 -35.47
CA THR A 21 -17.73 8.51 -36.63
C THR A 21 -17.44 9.95 -36.19
N MET A 22 -18.06 10.40 -35.10
CA MET A 22 -17.86 11.75 -34.57
C MET A 22 -16.43 11.96 -34.04
N ILE A 23 -15.84 10.97 -33.37
CA ILE A 23 -14.42 11.00 -32.95
C ILE A 23 -13.51 11.17 -34.17
N VAL A 24 -13.72 10.37 -35.23
CA VAL A 24 -12.86 10.44 -36.44
C VAL A 24 -12.97 11.79 -37.15
N LEU A 25 -14.17 12.38 -37.19
CA LEU A 25 -14.40 13.62 -37.92
C LEU A 25 -14.03 14.88 -37.12
N TYR A 26 -14.21 14.87 -35.80
CA TYR A 26 -14.19 16.08 -34.98
C TYR A 26 -13.30 16.00 -33.73
N ASP A 27 -12.94 14.81 -33.25
CA ASP A 27 -12.02 14.57 -32.12
C ASP A 27 -12.32 15.42 -30.85
N ASN A 28 -13.60 15.53 -30.47
CA ASN A 28 -14.02 16.34 -29.33
C ASN A 28 -14.06 15.53 -28.00
N GLN A 29 -13.95 16.24 -26.88
CA GLN A 29 -13.96 15.68 -25.52
C GLN A 29 -15.22 14.86 -25.21
N THR A 30 -16.40 15.37 -25.58
CA THR A 30 -17.69 14.73 -25.27
C THR A 30 -17.83 13.35 -25.90
N ASP A 31 -17.37 13.16 -27.14
CA ASP A 31 -17.49 11.87 -27.82
C ASP A 31 -16.53 10.83 -27.24
N TRP A 32 -15.32 11.23 -26.84
CA TRP A 32 -14.40 10.35 -26.10
C TRP A 32 -14.94 9.97 -24.71
N GLN A 33 -15.54 10.93 -24.00
CA GLN A 33 -16.19 10.68 -22.72
C GLN A 33 -17.35 9.67 -22.87
N ASN A 34 -18.18 9.85 -23.91
CA ASN A 34 -19.30 8.96 -24.18
C ASN A 34 -18.85 7.56 -24.59
N LEU A 35 -17.73 7.42 -25.30
CA LEU A 35 -17.27 6.13 -25.81
C LEU A 35 -17.09 5.09 -24.70
N SER A 36 -16.51 5.47 -23.57
CA SER A 36 -16.38 4.58 -22.41
C SER A 36 -17.74 4.17 -21.83
N ALA A 37 -18.66 5.12 -21.67
CA ALA A 37 -20.02 4.86 -21.17
C ALA A 37 -20.85 3.98 -22.11
N ILE A 38 -20.69 4.14 -23.43
CA ILE A 38 -21.36 3.30 -24.43
C ILE A 38 -20.86 1.86 -24.33
N TYR A 39 -19.54 1.67 -24.19
CA TYR A 39 -18.99 0.32 -24.02
C TYR A 39 -19.43 -0.34 -22.71
N ALA A 40 -19.57 0.43 -21.63
CA ALA A 40 -20.17 -0.08 -20.39
C ALA A 40 -21.64 -0.51 -20.59
N GLY A 41 -22.44 0.27 -21.32
CA GLY A 41 -23.82 -0.09 -21.66
C GLY A 41 -23.94 -1.32 -22.58
N LEU A 42 -22.88 -1.64 -23.33
CA LEU A 42 -22.76 -2.88 -24.13
C LEU A 42 -22.16 -4.06 -23.36
N GLU A 43 -21.98 -3.93 -22.04
CA GLU A 43 -21.32 -4.93 -21.20
C GLU A 43 -19.93 -5.33 -21.72
N ASN A 44 -19.21 -4.37 -22.31
CA ASN A 44 -17.88 -4.57 -22.88
C ASN A 44 -16.83 -3.77 -22.09
N ASP A 45 -16.58 -4.23 -20.87
CA ASP A 45 -15.73 -3.55 -19.89
C ASP A 45 -14.31 -3.32 -20.41
N ASP A 46 -13.72 -4.31 -21.12
CA ASP A 46 -12.39 -4.21 -21.71
C ASP A 46 -12.28 -3.00 -22.66
N ARG A 47 -13.27 -2.83 -23.54
CA ARG A 47 -13.32 -1.69 -24.46
C ARG A 47 -13.67 -0.40 -23.75
N GLY A 48 -14.51 -0.46 -22.72
CA GLY A 48 -14.84 0.67 -21.86
C GLY A 48 -13.61 1.25 -21.18
N LEU A 49 -12.76 0.39 -20.62
CA LEU A 49 -11.49 0.75 -20.00
C LEU A 49 -10.50 1.30 -21.02
N GLN A 50 -10.36 0.67 -22.19
CA GLN A 50 -9.50 1.20 -23.26
C GLN A 50 -9.93 2.59 -23.72
N ALA A 51 -11.24 2.82 -23.87
CA ALA A 51 -11.78 4.13 -24.23
C ALA A 51 -11.52 5.17 -23.14
N LEU A 52 -11.71 4.80 -21.86
CA LEU A 52 -11.43 5.68 -20.72
C LEU A 52 -9.94 6.05 -20.64
N ASN A 53 -9.05 5.08 -20.86
CA ASN A 53 -7.62 5.32 -20.90
C ASN A 53 -7.21 6.24 -22.05
N LEU A 54 -7.80 6.08 -23.25
CA LEU A 54 -7.54 7.00 -24.37
C LEU A 54 -8.05 8.42 -24.09
N TYR A 55 -9.19 8.54 -23.42
CA TYR A 55 -9.73 9.83 -22.96
C TYR A 55 -8.76 10.54 -22.00
N TYR A 56 -8.20 9.81 -21.03
CA TYR A 56 -7.14 10.29 -20.14
C TYR A 56 -5.87 10.69 -20.91
N LEU A 57 -5.34 9.80 -21.77
CA LEU A 57 -4.09 10.05 -22.53
C LEU A 57 -4.18 11.25 -23.47
N LYS A 58 -5.39 11.63 -23.90
CA LYS A 58 -5.64 12.84 -24.69
C LYS A 58 -5.64 14.13 -23.87
N GLY A 59 -5.50 14.04 -22.54
CA GLY A 59 -5.57 15.20 -21.64
C GLY A 59 -6.96 15.81 -21.56
N MET A 60 -7.99 15.05 -21.90
CA MET A 60 -9.38 15.50 -21.95
C MET A 60 -10.14 15.21 -20.66
N MET A 61 -9.54 14.46 -19.73
CA MET A 61 -10.15 14.08 -18.46
C MET A 61 -9.91 15.14 -17.37
N ASP A 62 -10.98 15.62 -16.76
CA ASP A 62 -11.04 16.71 -15.77
C ASP A 62 -12.02 16.40 -14.61
N ASP A 63 -12.29 15.12 -14.37
CA ASP A 63 -13.30 14.64 -13.43
C ASP A 63 -12.68 13.67 -12.42
N ASP A 64 -12.82 13.99 -11.13
CA ASP A 64 -12.26 13.25 -9.99
C ASP A 64 -12.58 11.75 -10.04
N THR A 65 -13.85 11.45 -10.26
CA THR A 65 -14.43 10.11 -10.23
C THR A 65 -13.86 9.28 -11.37
N ARG A 66 -13.65 9.86 -12.56
CA ARG A 66 -13.04 9.16 -13.70
C ARG A 66 -11.55 8.85 -13.49
N TYR A 67 -10.78 9.75 -12.88
CA TYR A 67 -9.38 9.46 -12.54
C TYR A 67 -9.29 8.29 -11.58
N ILE A 68 -10.07 8.35 -10.50
CA ILE A 68 -10.14 7.31 -9.48
C ILE A 68 -10.57 5.97 -10.09
N ASN A 69 -11.66 5.97 -10.88
CA ASN A 69 -12.18 4.76 -11.51
C ASN A 69 -11.18 4.15 -12.51
N LEU A 70 -10.51 4.98 -13.31
CA LEU A 70 -9.47 4.51 -14.24
C LEU A 70 -8.31 3.87 -13.47
N ALA A 71 -7.82 4.54 -12.42
CA ALA A 71 -6.72 4.05 -11.60
C ALA A 71 -7.06 2.70 -10.94
N GLN A 72 -8.25 2.58 -10.34
CA GLN A 72 -8.71 1.33 -9.71
C GLN A 72 -8.95 0.22 -10.73
N SER A 73 -9.50 0.54 -11.90
CA SER A 73 -9.71 -0.43 -12.97
C SER A 73 -8.40 -1.03 -13.46
N LEU A 74 -7.36 -0.19 -13.62
CA LEU A 74 -6.01 -0.64 -13.98
C LEU A 74 -5.39 -1.52 -12.89
N ALA A 75 -5.51 -1.13 -11.61
CA ALA A 75 -5.05 -1.96 -10.50
C ALA A 75 -5.75 -3.34 -10.48
N GLY A 76 -7.06 -3.37 -10.79
CA GLY A 76 -7.86 -4.61 -10.84
C GLY A 76 -7.50 -5.56 -11.98
N ILE A 77 -6.79 -5.09 -13.02
CA ILE A 77 -6.29 -5.93 -14.13
C ILE A 77 -4.76 -6.13 -14.06
N ASP A 78 -4.21 -6.16 -12.85
CA ASP A 78 -2.78 -6.37 -12.57
C ASP A 78 -1.85 -5.30 -13.17
N LEU A 79 -2.35 -4.06 -13.33
CA LEU A 79 -1.56 -2.88 -13.70
C LEU A 79 -1.55 -1.80 -12.58
N PRO A 80 -1.25 -2.16 -11.31
CA PRO A 80 -1.29 -1.21 -10.20
C PRO A 80 -0.30 -0.06 -10.34
N TYR A 81 0.86 -0.29 -10.96
CA TYR A 81 1.84 0.77 -11.27
C TYR A 81 1.21 1.89 -12.11
N SER A 82 0.54 1.51 -13.20
CA SER A 82 -0.13 2.48 -14.08
C SER A 82 -1.28 3.17 -13.36
N GLY A 83 -2.07 2.42 -12.58
CA GLY A 83 -3.15 2.99 -11.78
C GLY A 83 -2.65 4.03 -10.77
N GLY A 84 -1.60 3.70 -10.01
CA GLY A 84 -0.98 4.60 -9.04
C GLY A 84 -0.43 5.87 -9.69
N LYS A 85 0.22 5.78 -10.84
CA LYS A 85 0.69 6.97 -11.58
C LYS A 85 -0.46 7.88 -12.01
N ILE A 86 -1.57 7.33 -12.50
CA ILE A 86 -2.75 8.12 -12.90
C ILE A 86 -3.38 8.81 -11.68
N LEU A 87 -3.51 8.10 -10.56
CA LEU A 87 -4.09 8.67 -9.35
C LEU A 87 -3.18 9.77 -8.76
N ALA A 88 -1.87 9.53 -8.69
CA ALA A 88 -0.89 10.51 -8.25
C ALA A 88 -0.91 11.78 -9.11
N GLU A 89 -0.99 11.63 -10.45
CA GLU A 89 -1.13 12.76 -11.38
C GLU A 89 -2.43 13.53 -11.17
N GLY A 90 -3.55 12.82 -10.94
CA GLY A 90 -4.83 13.44 -10.64
C GLY A 90 -4.79 14.31 -9.38
N ILE A 91 -4.11 13.83 -8.33
CA ILE A 91 -3.86 14.57 -7.09
C ILE A 91 -2.93 15.77 -7.34
N GLU A 92 -1.81 15.58 -8.05
CA GLU A 92 -0.86 16.65 -8.38
C GLU A 92 -1.51 17.80 -9.17
N LYS A 93 -2.45 17.46 -10.06
CA LYS A 93 -3.21 18.43 -10.87
C LYS A 93 -4.39 19.05 -10.14
N GLU A 94 -4.63 18.71 -8.87
CA GLU A 94 -5.80 19.15 -8.10
C GLU A 94 -7.14 18.75 -8.75
N ILE A 95 -7.16 17.71 -9.59
CA ILE A 95 -8.38 17.14 -10.16
C ILE A 95 -9.01 16.14 -9.19
N VAL A 96 -8.15 15.36 -8.52
CA VAL A 96 -8.54 14.44 -7.44
C VAL A 96 -8.19 15.11 -6.11
N GLU A 97 -9.14 15.09 -5.17
CA GLU A 97 -8.94 15.66 -3.84
C GLU A 97 -7.83 14.90 -3.08
N LYS A 98 -6.93 15.65 -2.44
CA LYS A 98 -5.89 15.09 -1.58
C LYS A 98 -6.42 14.88 -0.17
N ASP A 99 -7.31 13.90 -0.01
CA ASP A 99 -7.90 13.49 1.26
C ASP A 99 -7.35 12.13 1.73
N GLU A 100 -7.70 11.74 2.96
CA GLU A 100 -7.30 10.45 3.55
C GLU A 100 -7.68 9.27 2.65
N GLU A 101 -8.89 9.27 2.10
CA GLU A 101 -9.39 8.17 1.29
C GLU A 101 -8.56 7.97 0.01
N ASN A 102 -8.26 9.05 -0.71
CA ASN A 102 -7.47 8.99 -1.95
C ASN A 102 -5.99 8.72 -1.69
N LEU A 103 -5.44 9.21 -0.57
CA LEU A 103 -4.07 8.88 -0.14
C LEU A 103 -3.95 7.41 0.28
N THR A 104 -4.94 6.86 0.96
CA THR A 104 -5.03 5.42 1.28
C THR A 104 -5.12 4.59 0.00
N ARG A 105 -5.93 4.99 -0.97
CA ARG A 105 -6.02 4.32 -2.30
C ARG A 105 -4.66 4.36 -3.04
N LEU A 106 -4.00 5.51 -3.07
CA LEU A 106 -2.69 5.65 -3.71
C LEU A 106 -1.63 4.78 -3.03
N THR A 107 -1.61 4.77 -1.69
CA THR A 107 -0.74 3.90 -0.89
C THR A 107 -0.93 2.43 -1.24
N GLN A 108 -2.18 1.97 -1.31
CA GLN A 108 -2.50 0.58 -1.67
C GLN A 108 -2.02 0.23 -3.09
N MET A 109 -2.15 1.14 -4.06
CA MET A 109 -1.66 0.90 -5.41
C MET A 109 -0.13 0.75 -5.44
N HIS A 110 0.60 1.60 -4.73
CA HIS A 110 2.06 1.47 -4.61
C HIS A 110 2.46 0.16 -3.92
N LEU A 111 1.76 -0.24 -2.86
CA LEU A 111 1.98 -1.54 -2.20
C LEU A 111 1.75 -2.72 -3.15
N MET A 112 0.66 -2.71 -3.93
CA MET A 112 0.38 -3.73 -4.94
C MET A 112 1.47 -3.76 -6.04
N ALA A 113 2.03 -2.60 -6.38
CA ALA A 113 3.12 -2.47 -7.34
C ALA A 113 4.51 -2.79 -6.75
N ASN A 114 4.63 -3.06 -5.44
CA ASN A 114 5.89 -3.20 -4.70
C ASN A 114 6.77 -1.92 -4.72
N GLU A 115 6.14 -0.75 -4.82
CA GLU A 115 6.76 0.58 -4.81
C GLU A 115 6.75 1.16 -3.38
N PHE A 116 7.50 0.54 -2.46
CA PHE A 116 7.45 0.90 -1.04
C PHE A 116 8.00 2.30 -0.74
N ASP A 117 9.02 2.75 -1.48
CA ASP A 117 9.59 4.09 -1.34
C ASP A 117 8.55 5.15 -1.74
N GLU A 118 7.84 4.95 -2.85
CA GLU A 118 6.77 5.83 -3.32
C GLU A 118 5.52 5.77 -2.43
N ALA A 119 5.27 4.64 -1.75
CA ALA A 119 4.16 4.50 -0.81
C ALA A 119 4.35 5.31 0.49
N LEU A 120 5.59 5.67 0.85
CA LEU A 120 5.89 6.19 2.19
C LEU A 120 5.23 7.54 2.48
N GLU A 121 5.32 8.50 1.56
CA GLU A 121 4.71 9.83 1.72
C GLU A 121 3.17 9.76 1.82
N PRO A 122 2.44 9.18 0.84
CA PRO A 122 0.98 9.12 0.94
C PRO A 122 0.50 8.30 2.13
N ALA A 123 1.23 7.24 2.53
CA ALA A 123 0.88 6.46 3.72
C ALA A 123 1.01 7.29 5.01
N MET A 124 2.04 8.13 5.10
CA MET A 124 2.25 9.00 6.26
C MET A 124 1.13 10.04 6.36
N GLU A 125 0.81 10.72 5.25
CA GLU A 125 -0.28 11.71 5.23
C GLU A 125 -1.65 11.07 5.51
N ALA A 126 -1.92 9.89 4.96
CA ALA A 126 -3.13 9.13 5.27
C ALA A 126 -3.20 8.75 6.75
N ALA A 127 -2.11 8.24 7.34
CA ALA A 127 -2.07 7.84 8.75
C ALA A 127 -2.27 9.01 9.74
N GLU A 128 -1.83 10.21 9.37
CA GLU A 128 -2.04 11.43 10.15
C GLU A 128 -3.52 11.86 10.16
N ALA A 129 -4.23 11.62 9.04
CA ALA A 129 -5.65 11.94 8.89
C ALA A 129 -6.59 10.82 9.36
N ASP A 130 -6.12 9.57 9.46
CA ASP A 130 -6.88 8.41 9.92
C ASP A 130 -7.24 8.52 11.41
N GLU A 131 -8.52 8.35 11.73
CA GLU A 131 -9.01 8.35 13.12
C GLU A 131 -8.73 7.01 13.83
N THR A 132 -8.46 5.94 13.08
CA THR A 132 -8.11 4.61 13.59
C THR A 132 -6.60 4.38 13.61
N GLY A 133 -6.17 3.21 14.09
CA GLY A 133 -4.78 2.78 14.01
C GLY A 133 -4.35 2.20 12.65
N ASN A 134 -5.26 2.01 11.69
CA ASN A 134 -4.99 1.23 10.47
C ASN A 134 -4.01 1.92 9.51
N GLY A 135 -4.06 3.24 9.40
CA GLY A 135 -3.11 4.03 8.61
C GLY A 135 -1.70 3.89 9.17
N TYR A 136 -1.55 3.95 10.50
CA TYR A 136 -0.25 3.76 11.15
C TYR A 136 0.25 2.30 11.08
N ASP A 137 -0.64 1.31 11.08
CA ASP A 137 -0.27 -0.09 10.83
C ASP A 137 0.31 -0.26 9.41
N THR A 138 -0.35 0.33 8.40
CA THR A 138 0.12 0.35 7.01
C THR A 138 1.46 1.07 6.88
N LEU A 139 1.62 2.23 7.52
CA LEU A 139 2.88 2.99 7.54
C LEU A 139 4.00 2.18 8.20
N GLY A 140 3.70 1.50 9.32
CA GLY A 140 4.65 0.63 10.01
C GLY A 140 5.13 -0.51 9.12
N TYR A 141 4.21 -1.13 8.37
CA TYR A 141 4.55 -2.18 7.40
C TYR A 141 5.47 -1.68 6.30
N ILE A 142 5.18 -0.52 5.71
CA ILE A 142 6.02 0.11 4.67
C ILE A 142 7.43 0.34 5.20
N ARG A 143 7.55 1.01 6.37
CA ARG A 143 8.86 1.29 6.99
C ARG A 143 9.63 0.01 7.32
N TYR A 144 8.94 -1.04 7.79
CA TYR A 144 9.55 -2.34 8.07
C TYR A 144 10.16 -2.97 6.81
N VAL A 145 9.44 -2.95 5.68
CA VAL A 145 9.95 -3.46 4.40
C VAL A 145 11.14 -2.65 3.90
N LEU A 146 11.10 -1.32 4.09
CA LEU A 146 12.21 -0.40 3.80
C LEU A 146 13.39 -0.52 4.79
N ARG A 147 13.28 -1.39 5.80
CA ARG A 147 14.27 -1.62 6.87
C ARG A 147 14.52 -0.41 7.78
N ASP A 148 13.57 0.53 7.83
CA ASP A 148 13.49 1.54 8.87
C ASP A 148 12.79 0.92 10.09
N TYR A 149 13.51 0.08 10.83
CA TYR A 149 12.94 -0.70 11.92
C TYR A 149 12.56 0.16 13.13
N GLU A 150 13.33 1.22 13.41
CA GLU A 150 12.98 2.21 14.42
C GLU A 150 11.68 2.94 14.07
N GLY A 151 11.58 3.46 12.84
CA GLY A 151 10.38 4.15 12.39
C GLY A 151 9.17 3.22 12.25
N ALA A 152 9.38 1.95 11.91
CA ALA A 152 8.33 0.93 11.90
C ALA A 152 7.79 0.65 13.31
N ALA A 153 8.69 0.46 14.28
CA ALA A 153 8.32 0.23 15.67
C ALA A 153 7.52 1.42 16.26
N GLU A 154 7.91 2.64 15.94
CA GLU A 154 7.14 3.84 16.32
C GLU A 154 5.74 3.81 15.73
N ALA A 155 5.62 3.61 14.42
CA ALA A 155 4.33 3.57 13.73
C ALA A 155 3.42 2.45 14.28
N PHE A 156 3.92 1.23 14.49
CA PHE A 156 3.12 0.15 15.07
C PHE A 156 2.67 0.43 16.50
N ARG A 157 3.49 1.06 17.34
CA ARG A 157 3.05 1.49 18.68
C ARG A 157 1.95 2.53 18.58
N THR A 158 2.08 3.53 17.70
CA THR A 158 1.03 4.52 17.46
C THR A 158 -0.27 3.88 16.96
N ALA A 159 -0.17 2.88 16.08
CA ALA A 159 -1.30 2.09 15.59
C ALA A 159 -2.03 1.39 16.76
N ILE A 160 -1.29 0.74 17.65
CA ILE A 160 -1.83 0.06 18.83
C ILE A 160 -2.47 1.04 19.82
N ASP A 161 -1.84 2.20 20.04
CA ASP A 161 -2.32 3.24 20.95
C ASP A 161 -3.61 3.90 20.45
N LYS A 162 -3.72 4.12 19.13
CA LYS A 162 -4.95 4.64 18.50
C LYS A 162 -6.11 3.64 18.55
N GLY A 163 -5.82 2.34 18.45
CA GLY A 163 -6.84 1.29 18.52
C GLY A 163 -7.65 1.15 17.22
N ASP A 164 -8.82 0.51 17.31
CA ASP A 164 -9.71 0.22 16.16
C ASP A 164 -9.00 -0.41 14.95
N LEU A 165 -8.03 -1.27 15.25
CA LEU A 165 -7.25 -2.02 14.28
C LEU A 165 -8.08 -3.16 13.67
N ASN A 166 -7.94 -3.32 12.36
CA ASN A 166 -8.49 -4.47 11.63
C ASN A 166 -7.91 -5.80 12.12
N ASP A 167 -6.61 -5.83 12.40
CA ASP A 167 -5.94 -7.02 12.96
C ASP A 167 -4.86 -6.61 13.99
N ARG A 168 -5.30 -6.42 15.24
CA ARG A 168 -4.39 -6.09 16.36
C ARG A 168 -3.31 -7.16 16.58
N SER A 169 -3.59 -8.43 16.29
CA SER A 169 -2.63 -9.52 16.48
C SER A 169 -1.48 -9.42 15.48
N ASP A 170 -1.78 -9.13 14.21
CA ASP A 170 -0.77 -8.96 13.17
C ASP A 170 0.08 -7.68 13.38
N THR A 171 -0.54 -6.55 13.76
CA THR A 171 0.18 -5.32 14.13
C THR A 171 1.20 -5.57 15.24
N LEU A 172 0.79 -6.27 16.32
CA LEU A 172 1.69 -6.64 17.42
C LEU A 172 2.80 -7.61 16.98
N MET A 173 2.48 -8.53 16.05
CA MET A 173 3.47 -9.42 15.47
C MET A 173 4.53 -8.64 14.67
N PHE A 174 4.13 -7.64 13.88
CA PHE A 174 5.07 -6.80 13.16
C PHE A 174 5.89 -5.89 14.08
N LEU A 175 5.31 -5.36 15.15
CA LEU A 175 6.06 -4.67 16.20
C LEU A 175 7.14 -5.59 16.80
N SER A 176 6.78 -6.84 17.12
CA SER A 176 7.72 -7.85 17.62
C SER A 176 8.87 -8.11 16.64
N ARG A 177 8.57 -8.21 15.33
CA ARG A 177 9.57 -8.38 14.27
C ARG A 177 10.50 -7.16 14.18
N ALA A 178 9.97 -5.95 14.20
CA ALA A 178 10.77 -4.73 14.20
C ALA A 178 11.73 -4.70 15.42
N MET A 179 11.22 -5.02 16.62
CA MET A 179 12.06 -5.09 17.83
C MET A 179 13.15 -6.16 17.76
N LEU A 180 12.87 -7.30 17.13
CA LEU A 180 13.87 -8.35 16.93
C LEU A 180 15.01 -7.88 16.02
N GLU A 181 14.70 -7.16 14.94
CA GLU A 181 15.70 -6.58 14.04
C GLU A 181 16.56 -5.52 14.75
N LEU A 182 15.94 -4.76 15.65
CA LEU A 182 16.62 -3.81 16.56
C LEU A 182 17.39 -4.49 17.70
N GLN A 183 17.32 -5.81 17.83
CA GLN A 183 17.91 -6.60 18.92
C GLN A 183 17.38 -6.25 20.33
N ASN A 184 16.20 -5.64 20.39
CA ASN A 184 15.47 -5.39 21.63
C ASN A 184 14.66 -6.63 22.00
N PHE A 185 15.35 -7.69 22.45
CA PHE A 185 14.74 -9.01 22.64
C PHE A 185 13.60 -9.04 23.66
N ASP A 186 13.68 -8.23 24.72
CA ASP A 186 12.64 -8.20 25.76
C ASP A 186 11.34 -7.60 25.21
N GLU A 187 11.42 -6.47 24.51
CA GLU A 187 10.27 -5.84 23.87
C GLU A 187 9.71 -6.68 22.71
N ALA A 188 10.60 -7.36 21.97
CA ALA A 188 10.17 -8.30 20.93
C ALA A 188 9.33 -9.45 21.53
N GLU A 189 9.78 -10.03 22.64
CA GLU A 189 9.07 -11.12 23.31
C GLU A 189 7.73 -10.65 23.90
N GLU A 190 7.70 -9.46 24.50
CA GLU A 190 6.49 -8.84 25.04
C GLU A 190 5.44 -8.63 23.93
N ALA A 191 5.82 -7.99 22.82
CA ALA A 191 4.92 -7.78 21.69
C ALA A 191 4.43 -9.10 21.06
N ALA A 192 5.30 -10.13 20.96
CA ALA A 192 4.89 -11.45 20.48
C ALA A 192 3.88 -12.11 21.44
N ARG A 193 4.07 -11.96 22.75
CA ARG A 193 3.14 -12.50 23.75
C ARG A 193 1.77 -11.82 23.63
N GLU A 194 1.75 -10.49 23.55
CA GLU A 194 0.51 -9.75 23.32
C GLU A 194 -0.17 -10.13 22.01
N ALA A 195 0.60 -10.33 20.93
CA ALA A 195 0.08 -10.82 19.66
C ALA A 195 -0.61 -12.19 19.83
N ALA A 196 -0.03 -13.08 20.63
CA ALA A 196 -0.58 -14.41 20.90
C ALA A 196 -1.89 -14.37 21.70
N ASP A 197 -2.03 -13.39 22.59
CA ASP A 197 -3.22 -13.18 23.40
C ASP A 197 -4.35 -12.52 22.59
N ALA A 198 -4.00 -11.62 21.67
CA ALA A 198 -4.95 -10.94 20.78
C ALA A 198 -5.41 -11.82 19.59
N GLY A 199 -4.62 -12.82 19.21
CA GLY A 199 -4.83 -13.61 18.00
C GLY A 199 -5.83 -14.77 18.15
N ASP A 200 -6.33 -15.23 17.00
CA ASP A 200 -7.01 -16.51 16.88
C ASP A 200 -6.04 -17.70 17.09
N GLU A 201 -6.51 -18.93 16.92
CA GLU A 201 -5.65 -20.11 17.10
C GLU A 201 -4.41 -20.10 16.18
N ARG A 202 -4.55 -19.58 14.95
CA ARG A 202 -3.45 -19.50 14.00
C ARG A 202 -2.47 -18.39 14.40
N GLY A 203 -2.98 -17.20 14.74
CA GLY A 203 -2.19 -16.06 15.20
C GLY A 203 -1.40 -16.40 16.47
N ARG A 204 -2.06 -17.03 17.46
CA ARG A 204 -1.43 -17.52 18.68
C ARG A 204 -0.29 -18.48 18.42
N LYS A 205 -0.51 -19.46 17.54
CA LYS A 205 0.54 -20.42 17.19
C LYS A 205 1.72 -19.74 16.50
N SER A 206 1.45 -18.83 15.56
CA SER A 206 2.49 -18.08 14.86
C SER A 206 3.34 -17.26 15.85
N ALA A 207 2.69 -16.59 16.80
CA ALA A 207 3.37 -15.78 17.82
C ALA A 207 4.24 -16.63 18.76
N GLN A 208 3.74 -17.81 19.17
CA GLN A 208 4.50 -18.76 19.97
C GLN A 208 5.72 -19.32 19.24
N ASP A 209 5.58 -19.63 17.95
CA ASP A 209 6.70 -20.06 17.13
C ASP A 209 7.72 -18.92 16.96
N PHE A 210 7.26 -17.67 16.85
CA PHE A 210 8.13 -16.50 16.78
C PHE A 210 8.90 -16.22 18.09
N MET A 211 8.27 -16.39 19.26
CA MET A 211 8.97 -16.29 20.56
C MET A 211 10.16 -17.25 20.65
N ARG A 212 10.05 -18.48 20.11
CA ARG A 212 11.19 -19.41 20.04
C ARG A 212 12.31 -18.90 19.13
N ALA A 213 11.97 -18.19 18.04
CA ALA A 213 12.95 -17.57 17.16
C ALA A 213 13.69 -16.42 17.87
N ILE A 214 12.96 -15.61 18.65
CA ILE A 214 13.54 -14.55 19.50
C ILE A 214 14.55 -15.15 20.49
N ASP A 215 14.18 -16.21 21.21
CA ASP A 215 15.07 -16.90 22.17
C ASP A 215 16.34 -17.45 21.51
N GLY A 216 16.19 -18.05 20.32
CA GLY A 216 17.31 -18.53 19.53
C GLY A 216 18.27 -17.41 19.13
N ARG A 217 17.72 -16.26 18.70
CA ARG A 217 18.50 -15.07 18.32
C ARG A 217 19.20 -14.46 19.53
N ARG A 218 18.50 -14.31 20.66
CA ARG A 218 19.04 -13.85 21.95
C ARG A 218 20.23 -14.71 22.39
N SER A 219 20.07 -16.03 22.37
CA SER A 219 21.13 -16.99 22.75
C SER A 219 22.35 -16.93 21.82
N TYR A 220 22.13 -16.75 20.52
CA TYR A 220 23.19 -16.58 19.52
C TYR A 220 24.04 -15.34 19.82
N TYR A 221 23.42 -14.18 20.04
CA TYR A 221 24.14 -12.95 20.36
C TYR A 221 24.85 -13.01 21.71
N ALA A 222 24.23 -13.62 22.73
CA ALA A 222 24.88 -13.85 24.01
C ALA A 222 26.14 -14.72 23.87
N THR A 223 26.07 -15.79 23.07
CA THR A 223 27.22 -16.68 22.81
C THR A 223 28.35 -15.95 22.10
N ILE A 224 28.04 -15.12 21.09
CA ILE A 224 29.04 -14.32 20.38
C ILE A 224 29.69 -13.31 21.33
N SER A 225 28.89 -12.63 22.15
CA SER A 225 29.40 -11.66 23.12
C SER A 225 30.36 -12.33 24.12
N SER A 226 29.96 -13.47 24.69
CA SER A 226 30.82 -14.28 25.57
C SER A 226 32.14 -14.68 24.89
N ARG A 227 32.08 -15.23 23.67
CA ARG A 227 33.28 -15.64 22.93
C ARG A 227 34.21 -14.47 22.61
N LYS A 228 33.67 -13.28 22.33
CA LYS A 228 34.48 -12.07 22.13
C LYS A 228 35.17 -11.64 23.41
N ALA A 229 34.49 -11.72 24.56
CA ALA A 229 35.08 -11.42 25.86
C ALA A 229 36.23 -12.39 26.18
N ASP A 230 36.01 -13.70 26.01
CA ASP A 230 37.05 -14.72 26.25
C ASP A 230 38.27 -14.55 25.32
N ALA A 231 38.04 -14.10 24.08
CA ALA A 231 39.12 -13.88 23.12
C ALA A 231 40.03 -12.69 23.46
N ILE A 232 39.54 -11.68 24.21
CA ILE A 232 40.37 -10.54 24.63
C ILE A 232 41.54 -11.00 25.52
N ASP A 233 41.32 -12.04 26.34
CA ASP A 233 42.37 -12.62 27.17
C ASP A 233 43.47 -13.32 26.35
N PHE A 234 43.18 -13.74 25.11
CA PHE A 234 44.19 -14.29 24.19
C PHE A 234 45.07 -13.22 23.52
N TYR A 235 44.69 -11.93 23.57
CA TYR A 235 45.46 -10.81 22.98
C TYR A 235 46.33 -10.07 23.99
N GLN A 236 46.66 -10.67 25.14
CA GLN A 236 47.63 -10.06 26.04
C GLN A 236 49.06 -10.12 25.45
N PRO A 237 49.80 -9.00 25.40
CA PRO A 237 51.17 -9.00 24.91
C PRO A 237 52.07 -9.86 25.80
N TYR A 238 53.01 -10.57 25.18
CA TYR A 238 54.03 -11.34 25.92
C TYR A 238 54.77 -10.44 26.92
N PRO A 239 55.11 -10.95 28.12
CA PRO A 239 55.89 -10.18 29.08
C PRO A 239 57.23 -9.75 28.44
N PRO A 240 57.73 -8.54 28.76
CA PRO A 240 58.98 -8.05 28.19
C PRO A 240 60.12 -9.02 28.50
N LEU A 241 60.97 -9.27 27.49
CA LEU A 241 62.14 -10.14 27.62
C LEU A 241 63.09 -9.56 28.68
N GLN A 242 63.49 -10.39 29.64
CA GLN A 242 64.43 -10.06 30.72
C GLN A 242 65.87 -9.97 30.21
#